data_AF-A0A6B2G5G2-F1
#
_entry.id   AF-A0A6B2G5G2-F1
#
_cell.length_a   1.000
_cell.length_b   1.000
_cell.length_c   1.000
_cell.angle_alpha   90.00
_cell.angle_beta   90.00
_cell.angle_gamma   90.00
#
_symmetry.space_group_name_H-M   'P 1'
#
loop_
_entity.id
_entity.type
_entity.pdbx_description
1 polymer ?
#
loop_
_entity_poly.entity_id
_entity_poly.type
_entity_poly.pdbx_seq_one_letter_code
_entity_poly.pdbx_strand_id
1 'polypeptide(L)'
;YFLSKILELTDTVVFILRKKFNQVSVFHVYHHLSTLIAMWQQFKFFPGVMAMPLSVINSIVHVFMYGYYLLSSLGPRVQKYLWWKRYITIMQLIQLSIIMFQLLFVLFKETYLPKKYLLTCVCNNFIMIGFFIHFYVKAYKPRSKTE
;
A
#
# COMPACT_ATOMS: atom_id res chain seq x y z
N TYR A 1 -14.00 4.94 -0.69
CA TYR A 1 -12.77 4.20 -1.03
C TYR A 1 -12.21 4.58 -2.41
N PHE A 2 -12.97 4.52 -3.51
CA PHE A 2 -12.45 4.99 -4.80
C PHE A 2 -11.99 6.47 -4.78
N LEU A 3 -12.83 7.36 -4.23
CA LEU A 3 -12.45 8.77 -4.04
C LEU A 3 -11.23 8.96 -3.13
N SER A 4 -11.05 8.12 -2.10
CA SER A 4 -9.85 8.21 -1.25
C SER A 4 -8.59 7.83 -2.03
N LYS A 5 -8.65 6.87 -2.97
CA LYS A 5 -7.52 6.58 -3.87
C LYS A 5 -7.14 7.72 -4.80
N ILE A 6 -8.10 8.54 -5.22
CA ILE A 6 -7.81 9.78 -5.95
C ILE A 6 -7.11 10.78 -5.02
N LEU A 7 -7.60 10.93 -3.78
CA LEU A 7 -6.97 11.82 -2.79
C LEU A 7 -5.55 11.39 -2.42
N GLU A 8 -5.26 10.09 -2.37
CA GLU A 8 -3.91 9.56 -2.13
C GLU A 8 -2.88 10.00 -3.21
N LEU A 9 -3.32 10.36 -4.42
CA LEU A 9 -2.42 10.95 -5.43
C LEU A 9 -1.85 12.29 -4.98
N THR A 10 -2.54 13.00 -4.08
CA THR A 10 -2.10 14.25 -3.47
C THR A 10 -0.79 14.06 -2.71
N ASP A 11 -0.50 12.87 -2.17
CA ASP A 11 0.78 12.58 -1.52
C ASP A 11 1.95 12.78 -2.48
N THR A 12 1.77 12.32 -3.72
CA THR A 12 2.76 12.47 -4.79
C THR A 12 2.96 13.95 -5.13
N VAL A 13 1.86 14.72 -5.21
CA VAL A 13 1.90 16.17 -5.44
C VAL A 13 2.64 16.86 -4.29
N VAL A 14 2.33 16.55 -3.03
CA VAL A 14 2.98 17.13 -1.85
C VAL A 14 4.47 16.78 -1.80
N PHE A 15 4.87 15.56 -2.14
CA PHE A 15 6.29 15.17 -2.17
C PHE A 15 7.08 15.92 -3.24
N ILE A 16 6.50 16.11 -4.43
CA ILE A 16 7.08 16.91 -5.51
C ILE A 16 7.21 18.37 -5.07
N LEU A 17 6.15 18.96 -4.52
CA LEU A 17 6.15 20.35 -4.04
C LEU A 17 7.16 20.58 -2.91
N ARG A 18 7.34 19.60 -2.01
CA ARG A 18 8.35 19.65 -0.93
C ARG A 18 9.76 19.32 -1.40
N LYS A 19 9.98 19.08 -2.69
CA LYS A 19 11.26 18.64 -3.29
C LYS A 19 11.83 17.38 -2.61
N LYS A 20 10.97 16.51 -2.08
CA LYS A 20 11.35 15.26 -1.40
C LYS A 20 11.33 14.08 -2.38
N PHE A 21 12.08 14.19 -3.48
CA PHE A 21 12.11 13.17 -4.54
C PHE A 21 12.54 11.78 -4.06
N ASN A 22 13.31 11.70 -2.97
CA ASN A 22 13.66 10.44 -2.32
C ASN A 22 12.44 9.63 -1.81
N GLN A 23 11.28 10.28 -1.63
CA GLN A 23 10.02 9.65 -1.23
C GLN A 23 9.19 9.17 -2.43
N VAL A 24 9.39 9.77 -3.62
CA VAL A 24 8.74 9.38 -4.88
C VAL A 24 9.54 8.25 -5.53
N SER A 25 9.56 7.09 -4.86
CA SER A 25 10.21 5.90 -5.42
C SER A 25 9.39 5.31 -6.57
N VAL A 26 10.04 4.51 -7.44
CA VAL A 26 9.34 3.72 -8.47
C VAL A 26 8.21 2.88 -7.86
N PHE A 27 8.46 2.33 -6.67
CA PHE A 27 7.47 1.61 -5.89
C PHE A 27 6.24 2.46 -5.54
N HIS A 28 6.45 3.69 -5.04
CA HIS A 28 5.38 4.63 -4.69
C HIS A 28 4.48 4.91 -5.89
N VAL A 29 5.09 5.30 -7.02
CA VAL A 29 4.35 5.63 -8.25
C VAL A 29 3.60 4.40 -8.78
N TYR A 30 4.25 3.24 -8.83
CA TYR A 30 3.64 1.99 -9.27
C TYR A 30 2.43 1.62 -8.40
N HIS A 31 2.56 1.71 -7.07
CA HIS A 31 1.49 1.45 -6.12
C HIS A 31 0.28 2.35 -6.35
N HIS A 32 0.46 3.67 -6.39
CA HIS A 32 -0.65 4.60 -6.54
C HIS A 32 -1.35 4.47 -7.89
N LEU A 33 -0.61 4.26 -8.98
CA LEU A 33 -1.19 4.09 -10.30
C LEU A 33 -1.94 2.76 -10.42
N SER A 34 -1.32 1.65 -10.02
CA SER A 34 -1.92 0.31 -10.12
C SER A 34 -3.17 0.18 -9.25
N THR A 35 -3.14 0.69 -8.02
CA THR A 35 -4.30 0.63 -7.11
C THR A 35 -5.44 1.52 -7.58
N LEU A 36 -5.15 2.69 -8.16
CA LEU A 36 -6.18 3.56 -8.75
C LEU A 36 -6.89 2.87 -9.93
N ILE A 37 -6.13 2.29 -10.85
CA ILE A 37 -6.68 1.58 -12.03
C ILE A 37 -7.52 0.39 -11.56
N ALA A 38 -7.00 -0.43 -10.64
CA ALA A 38 -7.72 -1.58 -10.12
C ALA A 38 -9.04 -1.17 -9.42
N MET A 39 -9.02 -0.09 -8.63
CA MET A 39 -10.23 0.41 -7.96
C MET A 39 -11.23 1.04 -8.93
N TRP A 40 -10.76 1.69 -9.99
CA TRP A 40 -11.64 2.19 -11.05
C TRP A 40 -12.35 1.04 -11.78
N GLN A 41 -11.63 -0.02 -12.14
CA GLN A 41 -12.21 -1.21 -12.77
C GLN A 41 -13.22 -1.89 -11.85
N GLN A 42 -12.87 -2.08 -10.58
CA GLN A 42 -13.77 -2.65 -9.56
C GLN A 42 -15.06 -1.82 -9.43
N PHE A 43 -14.93 -0.49 -9.31
CA PHE A 43 -16.08 0.40 -9.18
C PHE A 43 -16.97 0.43 -10.43
N LYS A 44 -16.37 0.41 -11.62
CA LYS A 44 -17.09 0.52 -12.89
C LYS A 44 -17.78 -0.78 -13.32
N PHE A 45 -17.14 -1.92 -13.12
CA PHE A 45 -17.57 -3.20 -13.69
C PHE A 45 -18.09 -4.20 -12.65
N PHE A 46 -17.68 -4.07 -11.38
CA PHE A 46 -17.99 -5.06 -10.34
C PHE A 46 -18.45 -4.40 -9.03
N PRO A 47 -19.58 -3.66 -9.05
CA PRO A 47 -20.11 -3.04 -7.82
C PRO A 47 -20.56 -4.14 -6.85
N GLY A 48 -19.81 -4.39 -5.77
CA GLY A 48 -20.14 -5.50 -4.88
C GLY A 48 -19.26 -5.72 -3.65
N VAL A 49 -19.87 -6.39 -2.67
CA VAL A 49 -19.51 -6.59 -1.24
C VAL A 49 -18.10 -7.14 -0.99
N MET A 50 -17.47 -7.82 -1.95
CA MET A 50 -16.16 -8.47 -1.76
C MET A 50 -15.03 -7.48 -1.45
N ALA A 51 -15.12 -6.25 -1.94
CA ALA A 51 -14.12 -5.21 -1.69
C ALA A 51 -14.30 -4.48 -0.35
N MET A 52 -15.48 -4.56 0.29
CA MET A 52 -15.80 -3.75 1.47
C MET A 52 -14.95 -4.10 2.71
N PRO A 53 -14.79 -5.39 3.11
CA PRO A 53 -14.00 -5.72 4.29
C PRO A 53 -12.51 -5.35 4.12
N LEU A 54 -11.94 -5.64 2.95
CA LEU A 54 -10.55 -5.33 2.64
C LEU A 54 -10.29 -3.82 2.56
N SER A 55 -11.26 -3.06 2.03
CA SER A 55 -11.19 -1.60 1.99
C SER A 55 -11.19 -0.99 3.39
N VAL A 56 -11.95 -1.56 4.33
CA VAL A 56 -11.97 -1.13 5.74
C VAL A 56 -10.61 -1.40 6.39
N ILE A 57 -10.06 -2.60 6.25
CA ILE A 57 -8.73 -2.93 6.82
C ILE A 57 -7.65 -2.02 6.23
N ASN A 58 -7.67 -1.80 4.92
CA ASN A 58 -6.74 -0.89 4.24
C ASN A 58 -6.87 0.54 4.78
N SER A 59 -8.10 1.01 5.00
CA SER A 59 -8.33 2.35 5.56
C SER A 59 -7.79 2.48 6.98
N ILE A 60 -7.94 1.46 7.83
CA ILE A 60 -7.37 1.45 9.19
C ILE A 60 -5.84 1.54 9.13
N VAL A 61 -5.20 0.75 8.26
CA VAL A 61 -3.74 0.82 8.08
C VAL A 61 -3.30 2.20 7.57
N HIS A 62 -4.08 2.81 6.65
CA HIS A 62 -3.80 4.17 6.18
C HIS A 62 -3.97 5.22 7.27
N VAL A 63 -4.92 5.07 8.21
CA VAL A 63 -5.03 5.96 9.38
C VAL A 63 -3.71 5.95 10.19
N PHE A 64 -3.15 4.76 10.47
CA PHE A 64 -1.87 4.67 11.18
C PHE A 64 -0.70 5.23 10.37
N MET A 65 -0.66 4.95 9.06
CA MET A 65 0.40 5.43 8.16
C MET A 65 0.39 6.96 8.04
N TYR A 66 -0.77 7.57 7.79
CA TYR A 66 -0.90 9.03 7.72
C TYR A 66 -0.70 9.70 9.07
N GLY A 67 -1.14 9.07 10.17
CA GLY A 67 -0.83 9.52 11.53
C GLY A 67 0.69 9.59 11.76
N TYR A 68 1.43 8.58 11.31
CA TYR A 68 2.89 8.61 11.36
C TYR A 68 3.49 9.72 10.49
N TYR A 69 2.99 9.95 9.27
CA TYR A 69 3.47 11.03 8.41
C TYR A 69 3.22 12.40 9.03
N LEU A 70 2.04 12.62 9.62
CA LEU A 70 1.72 13.84 10.35
C LEU A 70 2.71 14.06 11.51
N LEU A 71 2.88 13.07 12.38
CA LEU A 71 3.82 13.17 13.50
C LEU A 71 5.26 13.38 13.05
N SER A 72 5.68 12.74 11.95
CA SER A 72 7.02 12.91 11.38
C SER A 72 7.25 14.32 10.84
N SER A 73 6.19 15.05 10.50
CA SER A 73 6.24 16.41 9.99
C SER A 73 6.38 17.48 11.09
N LEU A 74 6.08 17.15 12.35
CA LEU A 74 6.19 18.05 13.51
C LEU A 74 7.65 18.32 13.97
N GLY A 75 8.63 17.79 13.24
CA GLY A 75 10.05 18.11 13.40
C GLY A 75 10.85 17.15 14.30
N PRO A 76 12.15 17.42 14.50
CA PRO A 76 13.10 16.48 15.13
C PRO A 76 12.73 16.10 16.57
N ARG A 77 12.05 17.01 17.30
CA ARG A 77 11.62 16.78 18.69
C ARG A 77 10.60 15.64 18.81
N VAL A 78 9.76 15.45 17.78
CA VAL A 78 8.73 14.39 17.74
C VAL A 78 9.29 13.14 17.05
N GLN A 79 10.13 13.30 16.02
CA GLN A 79 10.71 12.19 15.27
C GLN A 79 11.46 11.17 16.13
N LYS A 80 12.10 11.60 17.22
CA LYS A 80 12.79 10.70 18.17
C LYS A 80 11.87 9.66 18.82
N TYR A 81 10.57 9.94 18.93
CA TYR A 81 9.57 9.03 19.50
C TYR A 81 8.95 8.08 18.45
N LEU A 82 9.33 8.20 17.17
CA LEU A 82 8.75 7.46 16.06
C LEU A 82 9.45 6.11 15.79
N TRP A 83 9.83 5.40 16.85
CA TRP A 83 10.49 4.08 16.78
C TRP A 83 9.60 2.99 16.15
N TRP A 84 8.28 3.20 16.21
CA TRP A 84 7.26 2.26 15.75
C TRP A 84 7.03 2.20 14.23
N LYS A 85 7.84 2.92 13.43
CA LYS A 85 7.80 2.89 11.95
C LYS A 85 7.83 1.46 11.39
N ARG A 86 8.62 0.58 12.01
CA ARG A 86 8.77 -0.82 11.59
C ARG A 86 7.45 -1.59 11.70
N TYR A 87 6.66 -1.35 12.75
CA TYR A 87 5.37 -2.02 12.94
C TYR A 87 4.36 -1.61 11.87
N ILE A 88 4.36 -0.34 11.46
CA ILE A 88 3.50 0.12 10.35
C ILE A 88 3.84 -0.63 9.06
N THR A 89 5.15 -0.80 8.78
CA THR A 89 5.60 -1.54 7.58
C THR A 89 5.19 -3.02 7.65
N ILE A 90 5.27 -3.64 8.83
CA ILE A 90 4.83 -5.02 9.05
C ILE A 90 3.30 -5.14 8.89
N MET A 91 2.53 -4.20 9.42
CA MET A 91 1.07 -4.16 9.24
C MET A 91 0.67 -4.08 7.77
N GLN A 92 1.35 -3.24 6.98
CA GLN A 92 1.13 -3.14 5.54
C GLN A 92 1.45 -4.46 4.81
N LEU A 93 2.53 -5.14 5.19
CA LEU A 93 2.89 -6.44 4.62
C LEU A 93 1.86 -7.52 4.97
N ILE A 94 1.39 -7.58 6.22
CA ILE A 94 0.33 -8.48 6.66
C ILE A 94 -0.96 -8.22 5.86
N GLN A 95 -1.34 -6.95 5.70
CA GLN A 95 -2.52 -6.57 4.93
C GLN A 95 -2.41 -7.04 3.46
N LEU A 96 -1.26 -6.86 2.80
CA LEU A 96 -1.05 -7.33 1.43
C LEU A 96 -1.11 -8.86 1.32
N SER A 97 -0.61 -9.58 2.33
CA SER A 97 -0.70 -11.05 2.39
C SER A 97 -2.14 -11.54 2.57
N ILE A 98 -2.95 -10.87 3.40
CA ILE A 98 -4.38 -11.18 3.55
C ILE A 98 -5.11 -10.95 2.23
N ILE A 99 -4.83 -9.84 1.54
CA ILE A 99 -5.37 -9.55 0.21
C ILE A 99 -4.97 -10.65 -0.79
N MET A 100 -3.72 -11.10 -0.76
CA MET A 100 -3.25 -12.19 -1.63
C MET A 100 -4.04 -13.46 -1.40
N PHE A 101 -4.18 -13.87 -0.13
CA PHE A 101 -4.93 -15.06 0.24
C PHE A 101 -6.39 -14.99 -0.25
N GLN A 102 -7.06 -13.85 -0.05
CA GLN A 102 -8.43 -13.66 -0.50
C GLN A 102 -8.54 -13.68 -2.03
N LEU A 103 -7.61 -13.06 -2.76
CA LEU A 103 -7.59 -13.09 -4.23
C LEU A 103 -7.41 -14.51 -4.76
N LEU A 104 -6.50 -15.30 -4.17
CA LEU A 104 -6.30 -16.70 -4.53
C LEU A 104 -7.54 -17.54 -4.20
N PHE A 105 -8.12 -17.37 -3.02
CA PHE A 105 -9.35 -18.07 -2.62
C PHE A 105 -10.49 -17.83 -3.63
N VAL A 106 -10.66 -16.58 -4.08
CA VAL A 106 -11.68 -16.22 -5.07
C VAL A 106 -11.34 -16.73 -6.47
N LEU A 107 -10.06 -16.82 -6.83
CA LEU A 107 -9.63 -17.36 -8.13
C LEU A 107 -9.98 -18.85 -8.29
N PHE A 108 -9.91 -19.62 -7.20
CA PHE A 108 -10.23 -21.05 -7.20
C PHE A 108 -11.72 -21.36 -6.94
N LYS A 109 -12.51 -20.36 -6.55
CA LYS A 109 -13.96 -20.51 -6.35
C LYS A 109 -14.73 -20.13 -7.62
N GLU A 110 -15.88 -20.78 -7.83
CA GLU A 110 -16.89 -20.34 -8.79
C GLU A 110 -17.30 -18.89 -8.48
N THR A 111 -17.08 -17.98 -9.43
CA THR A 111 -17.34 -16.55 -9.28
C THR A 111 -17.75 -15.94 -10.62
N TYR A 112 -18.59 -14.91 -10.56
CA TYR A 112 -19.00 -14.11 -11.73
C TYR A 112 -17.88 -13.20 -12.25
N LEU A 113 -16.79 -13.05 -11.48
CA LEU A 113 -15.64 -12.23 -11.86
C LEU A 113 -14.82 -12.92 -12.96
N PRO A 114 -14.46 -12.22 -14.05
CA PRO A 114 -13.60 -12.78 -15.08
C PRO A 114 -12.25 -13.26 -14.51
N LYS A 115 -11.90 -14.53 -14.72
CA LYS A 115 -10.64 -15.11 -14.20
C LYS A 115 -9.39 -14.33 -14.64
N LYS A 116 -9.41 -13.74 -15.85
CA LYS A 116 -8.33 -12.88 -16.35
C LYS A 116 -8.11 -11.64 -15.47
N TYR A 117 -9.19 -11.00 -15.03
CA TYR A 117 -9.13 -9.83 -14.13
C TYR A 117 -8.55 -10.24 -12.77
N LEU A 118 -9.03 -11.34 -12.20
CA LEU A 118 -8.51 -11.87 -10.93
C LEU A 118 -7.02 -12.21 -11.01
N LEU A 119 -6.57 -12.82 -12.12
CA LEU A 119 -5.16 -13.11 -12.36
C LEU A 119 -4.32 -11.82 -12.40
N THR A 120 -4.78 -10.77 -13.08
CA THR A 120 -4.11 -9.46 -13.07
C THR A 120 -4.00 -8.89 -11.66
N CYS A 121 -5.05 -8.98 -10.85
CA CYS A 121 -5.02 -8.55 -9.44
C CYS A 121 -4.03 -9.35 -8.60
N VAL A 122 -3.96 -10.67 -8.78
CA VAL A 122 -2.99 -11.56 -8.10
C VAL A 122 -1.56 -11.18 -8.49
N CYS A 123 -1.27 -11.04 -9.78
CA CYS A 123 0.05 -10.65 -10.27
C CYS A 123 0.46 -9.26 -9.73
N ASN A 124 -0.44 -8.28 -9.76
CA ASN A 124 -0.17 -6.95 -9.22
C ASN A 124 0.13 -6.99 -7.71
N ASN A 125 -0.67 -7.73 -6.94
CA ASN A 125 -0.46 -7.84 -5.50
C ASN A 125 0.85 -8.57 -5.16
N PHE A 126 1.27 -9.53 -5.99
CA PHE A 126 2.54 -10.24 -5.82
C PHE A 126 3.73 -9.30 -6.02
N ILE A 127 3.69 -8.49 -7.07
CA ILE A 127 4.69 -7.44 -7.33
C ILE A 127 4.76 -6.45 -6.16
N MET A 128 3.60 -6.04 -5.64
CA MET A 128 3.49 -5.15 -4.48
C MET A 128 4.15 -5.71 -3.22
N ILE A 129 3.92 -6.99 -2.91
CA ILE A 129 4.59 -7.68 -1.79
C ILE A 129 6.11 -7.70 -2.01
N GLY A 130 6.57 -8.03 -3.22
CA GLY A 130 7.99 -8.04 -3.58
C GLY A 130 8.67 -6.69 -3.34
N PHE A 131 8.05 -5.59 -3.78
CA PHE A 131 8.55 -4.25 -3.51
C PHE A 131 8.55 -3.90 -2.03
N PHE A 132 7.51 -4.27 -1.28
CA PHE A 132 7.44 -4.02 0.17
C PHE A 132 8.52 -4.78 0.93
N ILE A 133 8.78 -6.03 0.57
CA ILE A 133 9.87 -6.82 1.14
C ILE A 133 11.22 -6.19 0.81
N HIS A 134 11.44 -5.79 -0.45
CA HIS A 134 12.67 -5.09 -0.86
C HIS A 134 12.87 -3.80 -0.05
N PHE A 135 11.82 -2.99 0.09
CA PHE A 135 11.84 -1.78 0.92
C PHE A 135 12.16 -2.10 2.39
N TYR A 136 11.50 -3.10 2.98
CA TYR A 136 11.70 -3.51 4.36
C TYR A 136 13.15 -3.96 4.61
N VAL A 137 13.69 -4.84 3.75
CA VAL A 137 15.08 -5.29 3.86
C VAL A 137 16.03 -4.10 3.71
N LYS A 138 15.84 -3.23 2.71
CA LYS A 138 16.72 -2.07 2.51
C LYS A 138 16.66 -1.07 3.66
N ALA A 139 15.49 -0.87 4.27
CA ALA A 139 15.29 0.09 5.34
C ALA A 139 15.74 -0.40 6.72
N TYR A 140 15.68 -1.72 6.97
CA TYR A 140 15.87 -2.29 8.31
C TYR A 140 17.03 -3.30 8.40
N LYS A 141 17.71 -3.64 7.30
CA LYS A 141 18.93 -4.46 7.38
C LYS A 141 19.99 -3.71 8.20
N PRO A 142 20.58 -4.32 9.24
CA PRO A 142 21.61 -3.67 10.04
C PRO A 142 22.78 -3.31 9.12
N ARG A 143 23.24 -2.05 9.17
CA ARG A 143 24.54 -1.70 8.58
C ARG A 143 25.59 -2.54 9.30
N SER A 144 26.32 -3.37 8.56
CA SER A 144 27.55 -3.95 9.09
C SER A 144 28.41 -2.80 9.57
N LYS A 145 28.88 -2.85 10.81
CA LYS A 145 29.97 -1.98 11.26
C LYS A 145 31.15 -2.32 10.37
N THR A 146 31.48 -1.45 9.43
CA THR A 146 32.79 -1.48 8.81
C THR A 146 33.73 -0.91 9.86
N GLU A 147 34.43 -1.81 10.55
CA GLU A 147 35.59 -1.47 11.39
C GLU A 147 36.75 -0.98 10.51
#